data_AF-A0A431INZ1-F1
#
_entry.id   AF-A0A431INZ1-F1
#
_cell.length_a   1.000
_cell.length_b   1.000
_cell.length_c   1.000
_cell.angle_alpha   90.00
_cell.angle_beta   90.00
_cell.angle_gamma   90.00
#
_symmetry.space_group_name_H-M   'P 1'
#
loop_
_entity.id
_entity.type
_entity.pdbx_description
1 polymer ?
#
loop_
_entity_poly.entity_id
_entity_poly.type
_entity_poly.pdbx_seq_one_letter_code
_entity_poly.pdbx_strand_id
1 'polypeptide(L)'
;MTVPGGAPAPDGVKGVVVADGTTTYDFRRPAELSTGPLRAAAARSLVTAGIDGSSLVVGIACTLSDDEVLARIAVSESTEGVDVTAVVVDGDGGSTCSAGAPVRQVEIPLASPLAGRPITVAVAGTPVAVPPA
;
A
#
# COMPACT_ATOMS: atom_id res chain seq x y z
N MET A 1 -12.76 -11.75 3.20
CA MET A 1 -12.23 -11.56 1.83
C MET A 1 -10.95 -12.35 1.74
N THR A 2 -10.77 -13.10 0.66
CA THR A 2 -9.59 -13.95 0.45
C THR A 2 -8.70 -13.33 -0.62
N VAL A 3 -7.40 -13.46 -0.43
CA VAL A 3 -6.35 -12.98 -1.34
C VAL A 3 -5.88 -14.13 -2.25
N PRO A 4 -5.04 -13.87 -3.28
CA PRO A 4 -4.34 -14.95 -3.97
C PRO A 4 -3.67 -15.92 -2.99
N GLY A 5 -3.82 -17.22 -3.23
CA GLY A 5 -3.32 -18.27 -2.32
C GLY A 5 -4.24 -18.61 -1.14
N GLY A 6 -5.39 -17.95 -0.99
CA GLY A 6 -6.43 -18.31 -0.02
C GLY A 6 -6.24 -17.76 1.39
N ALA A 7 -5.18 -16.98 1.63
CA ALA A 7 -4.98 -16.29 2.90
C ALA A 7 -6.04 -15.21 3.17
N PRO A 8 -6.28 -14.84 4.44
CA PRO A 8 -7.15 -13.70 4.76
C PRO A 8 -6.56 -12.40 4.22
N ALA A 9 -7.43 -11.49 3.80
CA ALA A 9 -7.00 -10.12 3.47
C ALA A 9 -6.45 -9.40 4.71
N PRO A 10 -5.44 -8.53 4.54
CA PRO A 10 -4.89 -7.74 5.63
C PRO A 10 -5.93 -6.87 6.32
N ASP A 11 -5.69 -6.51 7.57
CA ASP A 11 -6.60 -5.67 8.35
C ASP A 11 -6.85 -4.30 7.70
N GLY A 12 -8.13 -3.91 7.66
CA GLY A 12 -8.59 -2.66 7.06
C GLY A 12 -8.77 -2.69 5.53
N VAL A 13 -8.45 -3.82 4.87
CA VAL A 13 -8.74 -4.03 3.45
C VAL A 13 -10.26 -4.21 3.25
N LYS A 14 -10.83 -3.40 2.37
CA LYS A 14 -12.24 -3.42 1.94
C LYS A 14 -12.42 -4.17 0.62
N GLY A 15 -11.39 -4.17 -0.23
CA GLY A 15 -11.42 -4.72 -1.58
C GLY A 15 -10.10 -5.39 -1.96
N VAL A 16 -10.15 -6.51 -2.66
CA VAL A 16 -8.99 -7.15 -3.29
C VAL A 16 -9.34 -7.39 -4.75
N VAL A 17 -8.50 -6.89 -5.65
CA VAL A 17 -8.63 -7.07 -7.10
C VAL A 17 -7.35 -7.71 -7.62
N VAL A 18 -7.49 -8.77 -8.39
CA VAL A 18 -6.36 -9.46 -9.03
C VAL A 18 -6.53 -9.32 -10.53
N ALA A 19 -5.57 -8.65 -11.19
CA ALA A 19 -5.59 -8.44 -12.63
C ALA A 19 -4.15 -8.36 -13.15
N ASP A 20 -3.87 -9.05 -14.26
CA ASP A 20 -2.61 -8.94 -15.00
C ASP A 20 -1.34 -9.08 -14.13
N GLY A 21 -1.32 -10.07 -13.23
CA GLY A 21 -0.19 -10.31 -12.32
C GLY A 21 -0.07 -9.31 -11.17
N THR A 22 -1.03 -8.38 -11.04
CA THR A 22 -1.08 -7.39 -9.95
C THR A 22 -2.21 -7.70 -9.00
N THR A 23 -1.89 -7.73 -7.71
CA THR A 23 -2.87 -7.80 -6.63
C THR A 23 -2.99 -6.43 -5.98
N THR A 24 -4.19 -5.87 -6.05
CA THR A 24 -4.53 -4.57 -5.47
C THR A 24 -5.38 -4.77 -4.22
N TYR A 25 -4.93 -4.19 -3.11
CA TYR A 25 -5.58 -4.16 -1.81
C TYR A 25 -6.09 -2.75 -1.56
N ASP A 26 -7.41 -2.57 -1.65
CA ASP A 26 -8.07 -1.30 -1.38
C ASP A 26 -8.45 -1.22 0.10
N PHE A 27 -7.99 -0.18 0.78
CA PHE A 27 -8.26 0.06 2.19
C PHE A 27 -9.47 0.97 2.35
N ARG A 28 -10.21 0.77 3.45
CA ARG A 28 -11.32 1.65 3.76
C ARG A 28 -10.80 3.07 4.03
N ARG A 29 -11.31 4.02 3.26
CA ARG A 29 -11.09 5.45 3.49
C ARG A 29 -12.14 6.02 4.46
N PRO A 30 -11.76 6.92 5.38
CA PRO A 30 -12.73 7.69 6.15
C PRO A 30 -13.69 8.49 5.24
N ALA A 31 -14.93 8.69 5.70
CA ALA A 31 -15.95 9.37 4.90
C ALA A 31 -15.57 10.83 4.60
N GLU A 32 -14.83 11.44 5.51
CA GLU A 32 -14.32 12.82 5.44
C GLU A 32 -13.37 13.01 4.26
N LEU A 33 -12.61 11.96 3.91
CA LEU A 33 -11.71 11.92 2.76
C LEU A 33 -12.39 11.34 1.50
N SER A 34 -13.72 11.30 1.47
CA SER A 34 -14.51 10.86 0.31
C SER A 34 -15.19 12.03 -0.42
N THR A 35 -15.08 13.25 0.10
CA THR A 35 -15.71 14.45 -0.45
C THR A 35 -14.73 15.63 -0.48
N GLY A 36 -14.54 16.24 -1.66
CA GLY A 36 -13.63 17.38 -1.84
C GLY A 36 -12.40 17.06 -2.72
N PRO A 37 -11.54 18.06 -2.99
CA PRO A 37 -10.27 17.83 -3.66
C PRO A 37 -9.36 17.00 -2.75
N LEU A 38 -8.85 15.90 -3.30
CA LEU A 38 -7.96 14.97 -2.63
C LEU A 38 -6.65 14.90 -3.39
N ARG A 39 -5.57 14.65 -2.66
CA ARG A 39 -4.26 14.35 -3.26
C ARG A 39 -3.91 12.92 -2.94
N ALA A 40 -3.21 12.27 -3.87
CA ALA A 40 -2.71 10.94 -3.68
C ALA A 40 -1.26 10.86 -4.16
N ALA A 41 -0.45 10.13 -3.39
CA ALA A 41 0.93 9.90 -3.75
C ALA A 41 1.38 8.50 -3.33
N ALA A 42 2.44 8.02 -4.00
CA ALA A 42 3.16 6.85 -3.55
C ALA A 42 3.73 7.11 -2.14
N ALA A 43 3.38 6.25 -1.20
CA ALA A 43 3.74 6.40 0.19
C ALA A 43 5.23 6.10 0.41
N ARG A 44 5.85 6.81 1.35
CA ARG A 44 7.16 6.45 1.88
C ARG A 44 7.06 5.08 2.54
N SER A 45 7.62 4.08 1.88
CA SER A 45 7.47 2.69 2.29
C SER A 45 8.82 2.02 2.49
N LEU A 46 8.90 1.17 3.51
CA LEU A 46 9.95 0.19 3.70
C LEU A 46 9.32 -1.20 3.54
N VAL A 47 9.83 -1.98 2.59
CA VAL A 47 9.29 -3.31 2.31
C VAL A 47 10.35 -4.36 2.59
N THR A 48 9.99 -5.37 3.36
CA THR A 48 10.85 -6.52 3.67
C THR A 48 10.10 -7.81 3.40
N ALA A 49 10.84 -8.89 3.14
CA ALA A 49 10.24 -10.22 3.09
C ALA A 49 9.74 -10.64 4.49
N GLY A 50 8.62 -11.37 4.52
CA GLY A 50 8.22 -12.16 5.69
C GLY A 50 9.22 -13.29 5.95
N ILE A 51 9.14 -13.90 7.15
CA ILE A 51 10.12 -14.90 7.63
C ILE A 51 10.25 -16.09 6.68
N ASP A 52 9.14 -16.56 6.12
CA ASP A 52 9.11 -17.70 5.20
C ASP A 52 9.18 -17.30 3.71
N GLY A 53 9.25 -15.99 3.43
CA GLY A 53 9.27 -15.43 2.08
C GLY A 53 7.95 -15.57 1.31
N SER A 54 6.86 -16.00 1.95
CA SER A 54 5.52 -16.10 1.34
C SER A 54 4.72 -14.80 1.41
N SER A 55 5.21 -13.83 2.18
CA SER A 55 4.61 -12.51 2.35
C SER A 55 5.65 -11.39 2.26
N LEU A 56 5.15 -10.17 2.13
CA LEU A 56 5.90 -8.93 2.28
C LEU A 56 5.36 -8.18 3.50
N VAL A 57 6.24 -7.64 4.32
CA VAL A 57 5.89 -6.66 5.36
C VAL A 57 6.12 -5.27 4.79
N VAL A 58 5.02 -4.53 4.59
CA VAL A 58 5.01 -3.17 4.05
C VAL A 58 4.84 -2.20 5.22
N GLY A 59 5.94 -1.57 5.63
CA GLY A 59 5.94 -0.46 6.57
C GLY A 59 5.72 0.86 5.83
N ILE A 60 4.73 1.64 6.25
CA ILE A 60 4.31 2.90 5.64
C ILE A 60 4.53 4.01 6.64
N ALA A 61 5.38 4.97 6.28
CA ALA A 61 5.66 6.17 7.06
C ALA A 61 4.92 7.37 6.46
N CYS A 62 4.78 8.44 7.26
CA CYS A 62 4.18 9.68 6.79
C CYS A 62 4.87 10.22 5.53
N THR A 63 4.06 10.61 4.55
CA THR A 63 4.50 11.07 3.23
C THR A 63 4.04 12.49 2.92
N LEU A 64 2.74 12.75 3.00
CA LEU A 64 2.07 13.99 2.66
C LEU A 64 1.79 14.80 3.93
N SER A 65 1.08 14.20 4.89
CA SER A 65 0.61 14.86 6.10
C SER A 65 0.30 13.85 7.21
N ASP A 66 0.21 14.33 8.45
CA ASP A 66 -0.14 13.49 9.60
C ASP A 66 -1.57 12.91 9.54
N ASP A 67 -2.43 13.52 8.71
CA ASP A 67 -3.83 13.10 8.49
C ASP A 67 -3.99 12.20 7.26
N GLU A 68 -2.88 11.84 6.59
CA GLU A 68 -2.94 10.96 5.43
C GLU A 68 -3.43 9.57 5.84
N VAL A 69 -4.14 8.93 4.92
CA VAL A 69 -4.61 7.56 5.10
C VAL A 69 -4.07 6.66 4.01
N LEU A 70 -3.64 5.46 4.38
CA LEU A 70 -3.38 4.41 3.40
C LEU A 70 -4.69 4.06 2.69
N ALA A 71 -4.72 4.30 1.39
CA ALA A 71 -5.88 4.03 0.55
C ALA A 71 -5.72 2.73 -0.27
N ARG A 72 -4.49 2.39 -0.65
CA ARG A 72 -4.22 1.24 -1.51
C ARG A 72 -2.82 0.68 -1.31
N ILE A 73 -2.67 -0.63 -1.47
CA ILE A 73 -1.39 -1.27 -1.79
C ILE A 73 -1.58 -2.07 -3.08
N ALA A 74 -0.73 -1.86 -4.07
CA ALA A 74 -0.65 -2.70 -5.27
C ALA A 74 0.68 -3.47 -5.25
N VAL A 75 0.60 -4.77 -5.51
CA VAL A 75 1.76 -5.66 -5.62
C VAL A 75 1.71 -6.34 -6.98
N SER A 76 2.67 -6.01 -7.85
CA SER A 76 2.83 -6.66 -9.15
C SER A 76 3.92 -7.71 -9.04
N GLU A 77 3.58 -8.95 -9.35
CA GLU A 77 4.51 -10.07 -9.28
C GLU A 77 4.87 -10.57 -10.67
N SER A 78 6.16 -10.70 -10.92
CA SER A 78 6.70 -11.33 -12.12
C SER A 78 7.82 -12.31 -11.77
N THR A 79 8.39 -12.96 -12.78
CA THR A 79 9.61 -13.74 -12.62
C THR A 79 10.84 -12.88 -12.35
N GLU A 80 10.82 -11.61 -12.75
CA GLU A 80 11.95 -10.69 -12.64
C GLU A 80 12.00 -9.97 -11.28
N GLY A 81 10.86 -9.85 -10.60
CA GLY A 81 10.78 -9.07 -9.37
C GLY A 81 9.37 -8.99 -8.80
N VAL A 82 9.29 -8.25 -7.69
CA VAL A 82 8.03 -7.83 -7.08
C VAL A 82 8.04 -6.31 -6.94
N ASP A 83 7.11 -5.64 -7.60
CA ASP A 83 6.92 -4.20 -7.51
C ASP A 83 5.82 -3.89 -6.49
N VAL A 84 6.10 -2.97 -5.57
CA VAL A 84 5.16 -2.56 -4.51
C VAL A 84 4.89 -1.07 -4.59
N THR A 85 3.62 -0.72 -4.67
CA THR A 85 3.15 0.66 -4.58
C THR A 85 2.11 0.77 -3.48
N ALA A 86 2.49 1.36 -2.35
CA ALA A 86 1.53 1.85 -1.37
C ALA A 86 1.10 3.26 -1.74
N VAL A 87 -0.19 3.58 -1.61
CA VAL A 87 -0.76 4.89 -1.94
C VAL A 87 -1.45 5.45 -0.71
N VAL A 88 -1.03 6.64 -0.33
CA VAL A 88 -1.69 7.45 0.69
C VAL A 88 -2.51 8.54 0.04
N VAL A 89 -3.61 8.89 0.70
CA VAL A 89 -4.53 9.94 0.31
C VAL A 89 -4.66 10.93 1.46
N ASP A 90 -4.64 12.21 1.15
CA ASP A 90 -4.98 13.27 2.08
C ASP A 90 -5.96 14.27 1.45
N GLY A 91 -6.56 15.09 2.31
CA GLY A 91 -7.31 16.26 1.87
C GLY A 91 -6.37 17.42 1.54
N ASP A 92 -6.89 18.48 0.93
CA ASP A 92 -6.20 19.76 0.76
C ASP A 92 -6.06 20.50 2.12
N GLY A 93 -5.30 19.92 3.04
CA GLY A 93 -5.02 20.46 4.38
C GLY A 93 -3.52 20.59 4.60
N GLY A 94 -3.09 21.73 5.14
CA GLY A 94 -1.68 22.13 5.31
C GLY A 94 -0.95 21.51 6.51
N SER A 95 -1.30 20.28 6.89
CA SER A 95 -0.53 19.52 7.88
C SER A 95 0.67 18.86 7.19
N THR A 96 1.83 18.83 7.84
CA THR A 96 3.04 18.19 7.32
C THR A 96 3.48 17.09 8.26
N CYS A 97 4.28 16.15 7.76
CA CYS A 97 4.74 15.03 8.56
C CYS A 97 5.55 15.47 9.79
N SER A 98 4.99 15.23 10.98
CA SER A 98 5.70 15.41 12.22
C SER A 98 6.76 14.33 12.43
N ALA A 99 7.86 14.70 13.09
CA ALA A 99 8.88 13.73 13.46
C ALA A 99 8.28 12.73 14.47
N GLY A 100 8.23 11.45 14.09
CA GLY A 100 7.67 10.38 14.93
C GLY A 100 6.24 9.97 14.58
N ALA A 101 5.68 10.45 13.45
CA ALA A 101 4.41 9.94 12.93
C ALA A 101 4.43 8.40 12.86
N PRO A 102 3.35 7.73 13.29
CA PRO A 102 3.33 6.29 13.45
C PRO A 102 3.54 5.58 12.10
N VAL A 103 4.38 4.56 12.10
CA VAL A 103 4.55 3.67 10.95
C VAL A 103 3.42 2.66 10.97
N ARG A 104 2.58 2.64 9.93
CA ARG A 104 1.61 1.57 9.74
C ARG A 104 2.30 0.39 9.09
N GLN A 105 2.11 -0.82 9.61
CA GLN A 105 2.62 -2.04 8.98
C GLN A 105 1.46 -2.87 8.44
N VAL A 106 1.65 -3.40 7.24
CA VAL A 106 0.70 -4.32 6.60
C VAL A 106 1.48 -5.51 6.06
N GLU A 107 1.08 -6.71 6.45
CA GLU A 107 1.59 -7.93 5.85
C GLU A 107 0.77 -8.29 4.62
N ILE A 108 1.43 -8.44 3.48
CA ILE A 108 0.82 -8.71 2.18
C ILE A 108 1.26 -10.10 1.70
N PRO A 109 0.33 -11.05 1.51
CA PRO A 109 0.67 -12.35 0.95
C PRO A 109 1.07 -12.21 -0.53
N LEU A 110 2.05 -13.00 -0.93
CA LEU A 110 2.48 -13.14 -2.30
C LEU A 110 1.78 -14.35 -2.95
N ALA A 111 1.47 -14.24 -4.23
CA ALA A 111 0.98 -15.34 -5.04
C ALA A 111 2.06 -16.41 -5.30
N SER A 112 3.33 -16.05 -5.16
CA SER A 112 4.47 -16.99 -5.21
C SER A 112 5.57 -16.56 -4.23
N PRO A 113 6.36 -17.50 -3.67
CA PRO A 113 7.45 -17.15 -2.77
C PRO A 113 8.39 -16.10 -3.38
N LEU A 114 8.94 -15.21 -2.56
CA LEU A 114 9.87 -14.18 -3.04
C LEU A 114 11.13 -14.82 -3.64
N ALA A 115 11.67 -15.87 -3.02
CA ALA A 115 12.75 -16.71 -3.55
C ALA A 115 13.95 -15.94 -4.12
N GLY A 116 14.31 -14.80 -3.50
CA GLY A 116 15.42 -13.95 -3.95
C GLY A 116 15.09 -12.98 -5.09
N ARG A 117 13.83 -12.95 -5.57
CA ARG A 117 13.35 -11.90 -6.47
C ARG A 117 13.55 -10.52 -5.82
N PRO A 118 14.09 -9.54 -6.55
CA PRO A 118 14.24 -8.19 -6.02
C PRO A 118 12.87 -7.57 -5.72
N ILE A 119 12.83 -6.73 -4.70
CA ILE A 119 11.68 -5.90 -4.38
C ILE A 119 11.98 -4.48 -4.85
N THR A 120 11.10 -3.95 -5.69
CA THR A 120 11.14 -2.55 -6.10
C THR A 120 9.98 -1.82 -5.45
N VAL A 121 10.25 -0.65 -4.88
CA VAL A 121 9.25 0.17 -4.19
C VAL A 121 9.08 1.47 -4.95
N ALA A 122 7.83 1.88 -5.18
CA ALA A 122 7.53 3.16 -5.81
C ALA A 122 8.21 4.33 -5.07
N VAL A 123 8.69 5.31 -5.83
CA VAL A 123 9.37 6.49 -5.28
C VAL A 123 8.39 7.31 -4.46
N ALA A 124 8.70 7.50 -3.17
CA ALA A 124 7.86 8.23 -2.23
C ALA A 124 7.53 9.65 -2.74
N GLY A 125 6.29 10.09 -2.54
CA GLY A 125 5.81 11.41 -2.96
C GLY A 125 5.47 11.52 -4.45
N THR A 126 5.68 10.47 -5.25
CA THR A 126 5.26 10.45 -6.66
C THR A 126 3.74 10.61 -6.74
N PRO A 127 3.21 11.64 -7.43
CA PRO A 127 1.77 11.83 -7.56
C PRO A 127 1.12 10.65 -8.30
N VAL A 128 -0.05 10.23 -7.84
CA VAL A 128 -0.86 9.19 -8.49
C VAL A 128 -2.32 9.60 -8.56
N ALA A 129 -3.11 8.92 -9.38
CA ALA A 129 -4.56 9.09 -9.38
C ALA A 129 -5.13 8.67 -8.02
N VAL A 130 -6.08 9.44 -7.51
CA VAL A 130 -6.81 9.10 -6.28
C VAL A 130 -7.53 7.76 -6.47
N PRO A 131 -7.26 6.73 -5.64
CA PRO A 131 -7.97 5.47 -5.73
C PRO A 131 -9.49 5.66 -5.54
N PRO A 132 -10.34 4.75 -6.02
CA PRO A 132 -11.74 4.68 -5.58
C PRO A 132 -11.83 4.49 -4.05
N ALA A 133 -12.97 4.89 -3.45
CA ALA A 133 -13.23 4.84 -2.00
C ALA A 133 -13.86 3.52 -1.53
#